data_AF-A0A552MC44-F1
#
_entry.id   AF-A0A552MC44-F1
#
_cell.length_a   1.000
_cell.length_b   1.000
_cell.length_c   1.000
_cell.angle_alpha   90.00
_cell.angle_beta   90.00
_cell.angle_gamma   90.00
#
_symmetry.space_group_name_H-M   'P 1'
#
loop_
_entity.id
_entity.type
_entity.pdbx_description
1 polymer ?
#
loop_
_entity_poly.entity_id
_entity_poly.type
_entity_poly.pdbx_seq_one_letter_code
_entity_poly.pdbx_strand_id
1 'polypeptide(L)'
;MPKSLRFSQLTKELNRLKKQFLPRKFSEINDYSERQLALTFAYRVFAHAEIESYLEDRVWETVQTAKNIWDNQGKAGRVLLCVIAFSGQEMEAPPDTITPLKGKKNVPEDKLKINKKIDMAIGCFKSVIDQNHGIKETNLLKLLLPIGIDSDDLDQVWLANMNTFGKERGEIAHSSAIKIKTKQPPNPADELERVKQIIQELEKVDQLITNLLK
;
A
#
# COMPACT_ATOMS: atom_id res chain seq x y z
N MET A 1 -12.79 -6.70 15.67
CA MET A 1 -13.57 -6.68 14.41
C MET A 1 -13.07 -7.78 13.50
N PRO A 2 -13.87 -8.32 12.57
CA PRO A 2 -13.36 -9.35 11.66
C PRO A 2 -12.27 -8.75 10.75
N LYS A 3 -11.18 -9.49 10.58
CA LYS A 3 -10.08 -9.18 9.65
C LYS A 3 -10.60 -9.20 8.21
N SER A 4 -10.05 -8.39 7.33
CA SER A 4 -10.39 -8.47 5.91
C SER A 4 -9.97 -9.83 5.33
N LEU A 5 -10.64 -10.24 4.24
CA LEU A 5 -10.29 -11.45 3.51
C LEU A 5 -8.82 -11.38 3.02
N ARG A 6 -8.42 -10.22 2.48
CA ARG A 6 -7.05 -9.96 2.04
C ARG A 6 -6.03 -10.04 3.17
N PHE A 7 -6.34 -9.54 4.37
CA PHE A 7 -5.43 -9.66 5.51
C PHE A 7 -5.22 -11.11 5.95
N SER A 8 -6.29 -11.91 5.87
CA SER A 8 -6.21 -13.36 6.13
C SER A 8 -5.36 -14.08 5.08
N GLN A 9 -5.44 -13.67 3.81
CA GLN A 9 -4.59 -14.19 2.73
C GLN A 9 -3.12 -13.80 2.93
N LEU A 10 -2.82 -12.53 3.21
CA LEU A 10 -1.49 -12.04 3.57
C LEU A 10 -0.86 -12.91 4.67
N THR A 11 -1.60 -13.12 5.76
CA THR A 11 -1.11 -13.91 6.91
C THR A 11 -0.82 -15.35 6.51
N LYS A 12 -1.65 -15.94 5.64
CA LYS A 12 -1.44 -17.30 5.13
C LYS A 12 -0.19 -17.39 4.25
N GLU A 13 0.00 -16.43 3.36
CA GLU A 13 1.16 -16.39 2.45
C GLU A 13 2.46 -16.13 3.20
N LEU A 14 2.50 -15.18 4.14
CA LEU A 14 3.69 -14.95 4.98
C LEU A 14 4.05 -16.19 5.81
N ASN A 15 3.06 -16.96 6.27
CA ASN A 15 3.29 -18.25 6.93
C ASN A 15 3.84 -19.32 5.97
N ARG A 16 3.40 -19.34 4.70
CA ARG A 16 3.97 -20.21 3.67
C ARG A 16 5.42 -19.84 3.39
N LEU A 17 5.71 -18.55 3.18
CA LEU A 17 7.05 -18.03 2.93
C LEU A 17 7.99 -18.36 4.09
N LYS A 18 7.55 -18.18 5.35
CA LYS A 18 8.29 -18.59 6.55
C LYS A 18 8.70 -20.06 6.45
N LYS A 19 7.76 -20.96 6.18
CA LYS A 19 8.01 -22.41 6.10
C LYS A 19 8.96 -22.80 4.97
N GLN A 20 8.98 -22.02 3.89
CA GLN A 20 9.76 -22.29 2.69
C GLN A 20 11.20 -21.77 2.80
N PHE A 21 11.39 -20.59 3.41
CA PHE A 21 12.66 -19.86 3.35
C PHE A 21 13.41 -19.82 4.69
N LEU A 22 12.72 -19.87 5.82
CA LEU A 22 13.37 -19.83 7.13
C LEU A 22 13.67 -21.25 7.67
N PRO A 23 14.73 -21.41 8.47
CA PRO A 23 15.06 -22.69 9.07
C PRO A 23 13.99 -23.15 10.06
N ARG A 24 13.82 -24.47 10.19
CA ARG A 24 12.86 -25.06 11.15
C ARG A 24 13.29 -24.90 12.60
N LYS A 25 14.61 -24.83 12.84
CA LYS A 25 15.23 -24.58 14.15
C LYS A 25 16.19 -23.41 13.98
N PHE A 26 16.08 -22.43 14.87
CA PHE A 26 16.98 -21.28 14.92
C PHE A 26 18.22 -21.64 15.73
N SER A 27 19.36 -21.09 15.31
CA SER A 27 20.64 -21.27 15.99
C SER A 27 20.76 -20.31 17.17
N GLU A 28 21.02 -20.83 18.37
CA GLU A 28 21.19 -20.03 19.59
C GLU A 28 22.47 -19.17 19.54
N ILE A 29 23.49 -19.65 18.83
CA ILE A 29 24.78 -18.98 18.66
C ILE A 29 24.89 -18.23 17.32
N ASN A 30 23.78 -18.08 16.59
CA ASN A 30 23.72 -17.41 15.29
C ASN A 30 24.59 -18.06 14.19
N ASP A 31 24.85 -19.36 14.30
CA ASP A 31 25.56 -20.14 13.29
C ASP A 31 24.60 -20.65 12.20
N TYR A 32 24.74 -20.13 10.99
CA TYR A 32 23.91 -20.43 9.83
C TYR A 32 24.76 -20.61 8.57
N SER A 33 24.44 -21.62 7.76
CA SER A 33 25.10 -21.85 6.47
C SER A 33 24.81 -20.73 5.46
N GLU A 34 25.70 -20.53 4.48
CA GLU A 34 25.49 -19.55 3.39
C GLU A 34 24.13 -19.73 2.70
N ARG A 35 23.68 -20.99 2.54
CA ARG A 35 22.36 -21.29 1.95
C ARG A 35 21.22 -20.79 2.83
N GLN A 36 21.30 -20.98 4.15
CA GLN A 36 20.26 -20.49 5.08
C GLN A 36 20.20 -18.96 5.08
N LEU A 37 21.36 -18.29 5.02
CA LEU A 37 21.42 -16.84 4.90
C LEU A 37 20.83 -16.35 3.57
N ALA A 38 21.17 -16.99 2.45
CA ALA A 38 20.59 -16.70 1.14
C ALA A 38 19.06 -16.87 1.12
N LEU A 39 18.53 -17.93 1.72
CA LEU A 39 17.08 -18.13 1.84
C LEU A 39 16.43 -17.08 2.76
N THR A 40 17.13 -16.61 3.80
CA THR A 40 16.64 -15.54 4.69
C THR A 40 16.54 -14.21 3.95
N PHE A 41 17.52 -13.91 3.07
CA PHE A 41 17.41 -12.76 2.16
C PHE A 41 16.19 -12.88 1.24
N ALA A 42 15.95 -14.06 0.67
CA ALA A 42 14.77 -14.31 -0.15
C ALA A 42 13.47 -14.11 0.66
N TYR A 43 13.41 -14.63 1.90
CA TYR A 43 12.28 -14.42 2.80
C TYR A 43 11.94 -12.93 2.96
N ARG A 44 12.93 -12.10 3.27
CA ARG A 44 12.74 -10.64 3.42
C ARG A 44 12.17 -10.01 2.15
N VAL A 45 12.72 -10.36 0.98
CA VAL A 45 12.28 -9.81 -0.31
C VAL A 45 10.83 -10.21 -0.62
N PHE A 46 10.49 -11.49 -0.46
CA PHE A 46 9.13 -11.97 -0.72
C PHE A 46 8.12 -11.47 0.31
N ALA A 47 8.49 -11.40 1.60
CA ALA A 47 7.63 -10.86 2.63
C ALA A 47 7.32 -9.38 2.38
N HIS A 48 8.32 -8.59 1.97
CA HIS A 48 8.11 -7.22 1.55
C HIS A 48 7.12 -7.13 0.38
N ALA A 49 7.35 -7.88 -0.70
CA ALA A 49 6.49 -7.83 -1.88
C ALA A 49 5.04 -8.22 -1.56
N GLU A 50 4.85 -9.21 -0.68
CA GLU A 50 3.52 -9.63 -0.24
C GLU A 50 2.80 -8.54 0.57
N ILE A 51 3.51 -7.87 1.50
CA ILE A 51 2.95 -6.76 2.29
C ILE A 51 2.58 -5.56 1.41
N GLU A 52 3.43 -5.26 0.43
CA GLU A 52 3.21 -4.21 -0.57
C GLU A 52 1.94 -4.48 -1.39
N SER A 53 1.86 -5.66 -2.00
CA SER A 53 0.67 -6.08 -2.77
C SER A 53 -0.59 -6.04 -1.92
N TYR A 54 -0.52 -6.51 -0.67
CA TYR A 54 -1.66 -6.45 0.25
C TYR A 54 -2.17 -5.02 0.45
N LEU A 55 -1.28 -4.06 0.71
CA LEU A 55 -1.66 -2.66 0.94
C LEU A 55 -2.29 -2.05 -0.32
N GLU A 56 -1.65 -2.24 -1.47
CA GLU A 56 -2.15 -1.79 -2.78
C GLU A 56 -3.55 -2.35 -3.08
N ASP A 57 -3.74 -3.64 -2.85
CA ASP A 57 -5.02 -4.31 -3.04
C ASP A 57 -6.09 -3.77 -2.09
N ARG A 58 -5.77 -3.58 -0.79
CA ARG A 58 -6.73 -3.07 0.20
C ARG A 58 -7.20 -1.66 -0.11
N VAL A 59 -6.28 -0.76 -0.47
CA VAL A 59 -6.66 0.61 -0.81
C VAL A 59 -7.46 0.65 -2.11
N TRP A 60 -7.13 -0.21 -3.09
CA TRP A 60 -7.87 -0.31 -4.33
C TRP A 60 -9.30 -0.84 -4.15
N GLU A 61 -9.46 -1.94 -3.41
CA GLU A 61 -10.78 -2.51 -3.06
C GLU A 61 -11.69 -1.49 -2.36
N THR A 62 -11.09 -0.64 -1.52
CA THR A 62 -11.81 0.42 -0.79
C THR A 62 -12.33 1.49 -1.73
N VAL A 63 -11.52 1.94 -2.70
CA VAL A 63 -11.94 2.91 -3.72
C VAL A 63 -12.98 2.33 -4.67
N GLN A 64 -12.81 1.08 -5.10
CA GLN A 64 -13.81 0.41 -5.94
C GLN A 64 -15.16 0.29 -5.22
N THR A 65 -15.15 -0.03 -3.93
CA THR A 65 -16.37 -0.07 -3.11
C THR A 65 -17.04 1.30 -3.04
N ALA A 66 -16.27 2.36 -2.78
CA ALA A 66 -16.79 3.72 -2.74
C ALA A 66 -17.38 4.16 -4.10
N LYS A 67 -16.74 3.79 -5.21
CA LYS A 67 -17.25 4.04 -6.56
C LYS A 67 -18.55 3.30 -6.84
N ASN A 68 -18.64 2.02 -6.45
CA ASN A 68 -19.86 1.24 -6.60
C ASN A 68 -21.03 1.84 -5.80
N ILE A 69 -20.77 2.39 -4.61
CA ILE A 69 -21.81 3.09 -3.82
C ILE A 69 -22.29 4.34 -4.56
N TRP A 70 -21.36 5.14 -5.12
CA TRP A 70 -21.71 6.30 -5.93
C TRP A 70 -22.54 5.92 -7.16
N ASP A 71 -22.11 4.92 -7.93
CA ASP A 71 -22.79 4.54 -9.17
C ASP A 71 -24.20 3.99 -8.95
N ASN A 72 -24.41 3.27 -7.85
CA ASN A 72 -25.70 2.64 -7.56
C ASN A 72 -26.64 3.52 -6.72
N GLN A 73 -26.11 4.43 -5.89
CA GLN A 73 -26.89 5.18 -4.91
C GLN A 73 -26.75 6.71 -5.04
N GLY A 74 -25.81 7.21 -5.83
CA GLY A 74 -25.49 8.64 -5.92
C GLY A 74 -24.88 9.24 -4.65
N LYS A 75 -24.38 8.41 -3.72
CA LYS A 75 -23.85 8.87 -2.42
C LYS A 75 -22.33 8.94 -2.46
N ALA A 76 -21.79 10.12 -2.15
CA ALA A 76 -20.35 10.32 -1.98
C ALA A 76 -19.97 10.16 -0.50
N GLY A 77 -19.35 9.03 -0.15
CA GLY A 77 -18.77 8.79 1.18
C GLY A 77 -17.40 9.44 1.37
N ARG A 78 -16.86 9.36 2.60
CA ARG A 78 -15.54 9.91 2.97
C ARG A 78 -14.43 9.51 1.99
N VAL A 79 -14.34 8.22 1.65
CA VAL A 79 -13.32 7.69 0.74
C VAL A 79 -13.33 8.42 -0.60
N LEU A 80 -14.51 8.56 -1.22
CA LEU A 80 -14.61 9.17 -2.55
C LEU A 80 -14.25 10.67 -2.50
N LEU A 81 -14.70 11.37 -1.45
CA LEU A 81 -14.36 12.77 -1.24
C LEU A 81 -12.85 12.97 -1.07
N CYS A 82 -12.20 12.12 -0.28
CA CYS A 82 -10.75 12.15 -0.09
C CYS A 82 -10.01 11.86 -1.40
N VAL A 83 -10.39 10.83 -2.16
CA VAL A 83 -9.76 10.51 -3.46
C VAL A 83 -9.84 11.69 -4.42
N ILE A 84 -10.99 12.37 -4.48
CA ILE A 84 -11.15 13.58 -5.31
C ILE A 84 -10.25 14.71 -4.78
N ALA A 85 -10.25 14.97 -3.47
CA ALA A 85 -9.44 16.03 -2.86
C ALA A 85 -7.93 15.83 -3.08
N PHE A 86 -7.46 14.58 -3.02
CA PHE A 86 -6.05 14.22 -3.24
C PHE A 86 -5.69 13.96 -4.72
N SER A 87 -6.66 14.03 -5.65
CA SER A 87 -6.41 13.77 -7.08
C SER A 87 -5.58 14.86 -7.77
N GLY A 88 -5.40 16.02 -7.14
CA GLY A 88 -4.77 17.19 -7.76
C GLY A 88 -5.65 17.88 -8.81
N GLN A 89 -6.91 17.48 -8.96
CA GLN A 89 -7.86 18.17 -9.83
C GLN A 89 -8.23 19.53 -9.24
N GLU A 90 -8.08 20.57 -10.06
CA GLU A 90 -8.47 21.93 -9.70
C GLU A 90 -9.96 22.17 -9.93
N MET A 91 -10.53 23.05 -9.11
CA MET A 91 -11.88 23.55 -9.33
C MET A 91 -11.88 24.52 -10.51
N GLU A 92 -12.15 24.01 -11.70
CA GLU A 92 -12.38 24.85 -12.86
C GLU A 92 -13.67 25.67 -12.70
N ALA A 93 -13.62 26.93 -13.14
CA ALA A 93 -14.80 27.78 -13.19
C ALA A 93 -15.88 27.11 -14.06
N PRO A 94 -17.14 27.06 -13.61
CA PRO A 94 -18.21 26.54 -14.43
C PRO A 94 -18.32 27.37 -15.71
N PRO A 95 -18.64 26.75 -16.86
CA PRO A 95 -18.85 27.50 -18.08
C PRO A 95 -20.07 28.43 -17.93
N ASP A 96 -20.03 29.60 -18.56
CA ASP A 96 -21.16 30.54 -18.58
C ASP A 96 -22.44 29.89 -19.15
N THR A 97 -22.28 28.92 -20.07
CA THR A 97 -23.37 28.21 -20.74
C THR A 97 -22.99 26.75 -21.00
N ILE A 98 -23.96 25.83 -20.92
CA ILE A 98 -23.75 24.40 -21.23
C ILE A 98 -23.48 24.21 -22.74
N THR A 99 -24.12 25.03 -23.59
CA THR A 99 -23.86 25.10 -25.04
C THR A 99 -22.97 26.30 -25.36
N PRO A 100 -21.73 26.11 -25.80
CA PRO A 100 -20.85 27.22 -26.14
C PRO A 100 -21.37 27.97 -27.36
N LEU A 101 -21.46 29.30 -27.26
CA LEU A 101 -21.70 30.17 -28.41
C LEU A 101 -20.46 30.14 -29.32
N LYS A 102 -20.65 30.25 -30.65
CA LYS A 102 -19.56 30.28 -31.64
C LYS A 102 -18.45 31.25 -31.19
N GLY A 103 -17.22 30.76 -31.08
CA GLY A 103 -16.03 31.56 -30.73
C GLY A 103 -15.59 31.51 -29.27
N LYS A 104 -16.36 30.90 -28.34
CA LYS A 104 -15.87 30.59 -26.98
C LYS A 104 -15.08 29.27 -26.97
N LYS A 105 -14.06 29.17 -26.09
CA LYS A 105 -13.31 27.92 -25.87
C LYS A 105 -14.30 26.83 -25.43
N ASN A 106 -14.39 25.73 -26.20
CA ASN A 106 -15.15 24.56 -25.79
C ASN A 106 -14.51 23.94 -24.56
N VAL A 107 -15.26 23.82 -23.46
CA VAL A 107 -14.84 23.02 -22.31
C VAL A 107 -15.07 21.55 -22.67
N PRO A 108 -14.06 20.67 -22.57
CA PRO A 108 -14.24 19.24 -22.82
C PRO A 108 -15.34 18.65 -21.92
N GLU A 109 -16.17 17.77 -22.49
CA GLU A 109 -17.30 17.15 -21.78
C GLU A 109 -16.87 16.40 -20.50
N ASP A 110 -15.66 15.82 -20.53
CA ASP A 110 -15.06 15.13 -19.38
C ASP A 110 -14.83 16.05 -18.18
N LYS A 111 -14.73 17.37 -18.41
CA LYS A 111 -14.58 18.39 -17.36
C LYS A 111 -15.91 18.94 -16.86
N LEU A 112 -17.02 18.61 -17.54
CA LEU A 112 -18.37 19.05 -17.18
C LEU A 112 -19.15 17.99 -16.41
N LYS A 113 -18.91 16.70 -16.70
CA LYS A 113 -19.65 15.59 -16.08
C LYS A 113 -18.98 15.14 -14.78
N ILE A 114 -19.75 15.13 -13.69
CA ILE A 114 -19.27 14.70 -12.36
C ILE A 114 -18.71 13.27 -12.37
N ASN A 115 -19.38 12.34 -13.07
CA ASN A 115 -18.91 10.96 -13.18
C ASN A 115 -17.53 10.88 -13.87
N LYS A 116 -17.30 11.71 -14.88
CA LYS A 116 -16.00 11.77 -15.58
C LYS A 116 -14.91 12.33 -14.67
N LYS A 117 -15.20 13.38 -13.88
CA LYS A 117 -14.26 13.88 -12.87
C LYS A 117 -13.91 12.84 -11.83
N ILE A 118 -14.91 12.09 -11.36
CA ILE A 118 -14.72 10.97 -10.43
C ILE A 118 -13.83 9.89 -11.05
N ASP A 119 -14.14 9.45 -12.27
CA ASP A 119 -13.36 8.41 -12.97
C ASP A 119 -11.91 8.87 -13.19
N MET A 120 -11.70 10.15 -13.53
CA MET A 120 -10.35 10.73 -13.63
C MET A 120 -9.62 10.72 -12.28
N ALA A 121 -10.28 11.09 -11.18
CA ALA A 121 -9.67 11.10 -9.85
C ALA A 121 -9.26 9.70 -9.41
N ILE A 122 -10.13 8.72 -9.64
CA ILE A 122 -9.85 7.31 -9.39
C ILE A 122 -8.71 6.81 -10.30
N GLY A 123 -8.67 7.22 -11.56
CA GLY A 123 -7.60 6.87 -12.50
C GLY A 123 -6.24 7.45 -12.09
N CYS A 124 -6.20 8.70 -11.61
CA CYS A 124 -5.01 9.30 -11.02
C CYS A 124 -4.54 8.49 -9.80
N PHE A 125 -5.44 8.16 -8.89
CA PHE A 125 -5.07 7.37 -7.71
C PHE A 125 -4.64 5.94 -8.07
N LYS A 126 -5.31 5.30 -9.03
CA LYS A 126 -4.90 3.98 -9.55
C LYS A 126 -3.48 4.03 -10.12
N SER A 127 -3.12 5.10 -10.81
CA SER A 127 -1.75 5.30 -11.30
C SER A 127 -0.73 5.42 -10.16
N VAL A 128 -1.11 6.05 -9.03
CA VAL A 128 -0.27 6.10 -7.82
C VAL A 128 -0.07 4.70 -7.22
N ILE A 129 -1.12 3.88 -7.20
CA ILE A 129 -1.05 2.48 -6.74
C ILE A 129 -0.13 1.67 -7.67
N ASP A 130 -0.33 1.74 -8.99
CA ASP A 130 0.43 0.93 -9.96
C ASP A 130 1.92 1.30 -10.04
N GLN A 131 2.26 2.53 -9.66
CA GLN A 131 3.65 3.02 -9.60
C GLN A 131 4.25 2.90 -8.19
N ASN A 132 3.52 2.31 -7.25
CA ASN A 132 4.06 2.08 -5.92
C ASN A 132 5.08 0.93 -5.97
N HIS A 133 6.25 1.19 -5.39
CA HIS A 133 7.41 0.29 -5.43
C HIS A 133 8.08 0.20 -4.05
N GLY A 134 7.27 0.16 -3.00
CA GLY A 134 7.78 0.13 -1.65
C GLY A 134 6.70 0.16 -0.58
N ILE A 135 7.17 -0.02 0.65
CA ILE A 135 6.37 0.09 1.86
C ILE A 135 6.96 1.10 2.84
N LYS A 136 7.85 1.99 2.37
CA LYS A 136 8.38 3.09 3.17
C LYS A 136 7.27 4.07 3.50
N GLU A 137 7.46 4.90 4.51
CA GLU A 137 6.48 5.91 4.94
C GLU A 137 5.95 6.74 3.76
N THR A 138 6.82 7.23 2.88
CA THR A 138 6.39 8.00 1.70
C THR A 138 5.53 7.20 0.72
N ASN A 139 5.72 5.89 0.64
CA ASN A 139 4.85 4.98 -0.12
C ASN A 139 3.51 4.79 0.59
N LEU A 140 3.54 4.50 1.90
CA LEU A 140 2.36 4.25 2.70
C LEU A 140 1.43 5.47 2.75
N LEU A 141 1.97 6.67 2.98
CA LEU A 141 1.17 7.90 3.03
C LEU A 141 0.50 8.19 1.68
N LYS A 142 1.16 7.90 0.56
CA LYS A 142 0.57 8.04 -0.78
C LYS A 142 -0.60 7.09 -1.03
N LEU A 143 -0.65 5.94 -0.34
CA LEU A 143 -1.73 4.97 -0.46
C LEU A 143 -2.86 5.23 0.55
N LEU A 144 -2.52 5.55 1.81
CA LEU A 144 -3.47 5.60 2.93
C LEU A 144 -4.18 6.95 3.06
N LEU A 145 -3.49 8.07 2.86
CA LEU A 145 -4.11 9.39 2.99
C LEU A 145 -5.23 9.64 1.95
N PRO A 146 -5.05 9.28 0.65
CA PRO A 146 -6.10 9.53 -0.34
C PRO A 146 -7.37 8.73 -0.13
N ILE A 147 -7.34 7.59 0.57
CA ILE A 147 -8.55 6.86 0.95
C ILE A 147 -9.22 7.41 2.21
N GLY A 148 -8.59 8.39 2.87
CA GLY A 148 -9.14 9.14 3.99
C GLY A 148 -8.67 8.68 5.37
N ILE A 149 -7.57 7.93 5.49
CA ILE A 149 -6.90 7.72 6.78
C ILE A 149 -6.13 8.99 7.13
N ASP A 150 -6.23 9.45 8.38
CA ASP A 150 -5.46 10.61 8.84
C ASP A 150 -4.02 10.20 9.19
N SER A 151 -3.06 11.11 9.03
CA SER A 151 -1.68 10.87 9.48
C SER A 151 -1.61 10.65 10.99
N ASP A 152 -2.50 11.30 11.75
CA ASP A 152 -2.55 11.16 13.22
C ASP A 152 -3.06 9.78 13.66
N ASP A 153 -3.74 9.04 12.77
CA ASP A 153 -4.20 7.67 13.02
C ASP A 153 -3.07 6.63 12.81
N LEU A 154 -1.91 7.04 12.29
CA LEU A 154 -0.79 6.16 11.96
C LEU A 154 0.28 6.18 13.04
N ASP A 155 0.65 4.98 13.51
CA ASP A 155 1.71 4.83 14.50
C ASP A 155 3.09 5.16 13.90
N GLN A 156 3.78 6.15 14.49
CA GLN A 156 5.09 6.61 14.03
C GLN A 156 6.20 5.55 14.18
N VAL A 157 6.12 4.70 15.20
CA VAL A 157 7.06 3.58 15.42
C VAL A 157 6.87 2.55 14.31
N TRP A 158 5.62 2.26 13.95
CA TRP A 158 5.32 1.38 12.81
C TRP A 158 5.87 1.94 11.50
N LEU A 159 5.65 3.23 11.20
CA LEU A 159 6.19 3.87 10.00
C LEU A 159 7.73 3.82 9.95
N ALA A 160 8.41 4.04 11.08
CA ALA A 160 9.85 3.91 11.20
C ALA A 160 10.34 2.47 10.94
N ASN A 161 9.62 1.47 11.45
CA ASN A 161 9.91 0.06 11.21
C ASN A 161 9.76 -0.31 9.73
N MET A 162 8.70 0.18 9.10
CA MET A 162 8.42 -0.03 7.67
C MET A 162 9.47 0.65 6.77
N ASN A 163 9.89 1.88 7.11
CA ASN A 163 11.01 2.57 6.47
C ASN A 163 12.30 1.75 6.51
N THR A 164 12.63 1.23 7.69
CA THR A 164 13.83 0.43 7.92
C THR A 164 13.76 -0.87 7.12
N PHE A 165 12.62 -1.56 7.15
CA PHE A 165 12.43 -2.83 6.44
C PHE A 165 12.49 -2.65 4.92
N GLY A 166 11.83 -1.60 4.40
CA GLY A 166 11.90 -1.24 2.98
C GLY A 166 13.30 -0.83 2.52
N LYS A 167 14.06 -0.10 3.36
CA LYS A 167 15.46 0.26 3.08
C LYS A 167 16.33 -1.00 3.02
N GLU A 168 16.24 -1.85 4.04
CA GLU A 168 17.03 -3.07 4.12
C GLU A 168 16.73 -4.06 2.99
N ARG A 169 15.46 -4.18 2.56
CA ARG A 169 15.10 -4.92 1.33
C ARG A 169 15.78 -4.32 0.10
N GLY A 170 15.69 -3.00 -0.08
CA GLY A 170 16.27 -2.31 -1.23
C GLY A 170 17.79 -2.48 -1.29
N GLU A 171 18.47 -2.45 -0.14
CA GLU A 171 19.90 -2.72 -0.06
C GLU A 171 20.27 -4.12 -0.56
N ILE A 172 19.45 -5.14 -0.27
CA ILE A 172 19.68 -6.51 -0.74
C ILE A 172 19.39 -6.62 -2.24
N ALA A 173 18.27 -6.08 -2.71
CA ALA A 173 17.85 -6.20 -4.10
C ALA A 173 18.78 -5.46 -5.08
N HIS A 174 19.42 -4.37 -4.63
CA HIS A 174 20.28 -3.53 -5.49
C HIS A 174 21.78 -3.70 -5.24
N SER A 175 22.18 -4.55 -4.28
CA SER A 175 23.60 -4.84 -4.04
C SER A 175 24.05 -6.10 -4.78
N SER A 176 25.29 -6.10 -5.28
CA SER A 176 25.89 -7.32 -5.81
C SER A 176 26.12 -8.35 -4.68
N ALA A 177 26.15 -9.63 -5.03
CA ALA A 177 26.40 -10.72 -4.07
C ALA A 177 27.68 -10.51 -3.24
N ILE A 178 28.69 -9.87 -3.83
CA ILE A 178 29.95 -9.53 -3.14
C ILE A 178 29.72 -8.48 -2.04
N LYS A 179 28.93 -7.43 -2.30
CA LYS A 179 28.59 -6.39 -1.31
C LYS A 179 27.67 -6.91 -0.20
N ILE A 180 26.85 -7.92 -0.50
CA ILE A 180 25.98 -8.57 0.49
C ILE A 180 26.82 -9.42 1.46
N LYS A 181 27.81 -10.17 0.95
CA LYS A 181 28.72 -10.98 1.79
C LYS A 181 29.56 -10.16 2.78
N THR A 182 29.83 -8.88 2.47
CA THR A 182 30.57 -7.97 3.35
C THR A 182 29.70 -7.27 4.41
N LYS A 183 28.37 -7.41 4.33
CA LYS A 183 27.44 -6.88 5.34
C LYS A 183 27.11 -7.96 6.36
N GLN A 184 26.75 -7.54 7.57
CA GLN A 184 26.22 -8.44 8.58
C GLN A 184 24.95 -9.11 8.01
N PRO A 185 24.93 -10.45 7.89
CA PRO A 185 23.79 -11.15 7.31
C PRO A 185 22.59 -11.09 8.28
N PRO A 186 21.35 -11.07 7.76
CA PRO A 186 20.16 -11.05 8.60
C PRO A 186 20.07 -12.35 9.38
N ASN A 187 19.85 -12.23 10.69
CA ASN A 187 19.51 -13.38 11.50
C ASN A 187 18.09 -13.86 11.14
N PRO A 188 17.89 -15.15 10.83
CA PRO A 188 16.59 -15.70 10.43
C PRO A 188 15.49 -15.58 11.51
N ALA A 189 15.84 -15.64 12.80
CA ALA A 189 14.90 -15.48 13.90
C ALA A 189 14.47 -14.02 14.03
N ASP A 190 15.42 -13.09 13.97
CA ASP A 190 15.14 -11.65 14.04
C ASP A 190 14.25 -11.20 12.87
N GLU A 191 14.49 -11.72 11.66
CA GLU A 191 13.63 -11.43 10.52
C GLU A 191 12.21 -11.96 10.67
N LEU A 192 12.05 -13.16 11.26
CA LEU A 192 10.71 -13.67 11.55
C LEU A 192 9.99 -12.78 12.57
N GLU A 193 10.66 -12.39 13.65
CA GLU A 193 10.06 -11.54 14.67
C GLU A 193 9.70 -10.17 14.14
N ARG A 194 10.57 -9.59 13.30
CA ARG A 194 10.29 -8.33 12.61
C ARG A 194 9.04 -8.41 11.74
N VAL A 195 8.92 -9.43 10.89
CA VAL A 195 7.72 -9.60 10.05
C VAL A 195 6.47 -9.81 10.91
N LYS A 196 6.55 -10.54 12.02
CA LYS A 196 5.42 -10.69 12.95
C LYS A 196 4.98 -9.35 13.56
N GLN A 197 5.93 -8.53 14.02
CA GLN A 197 5.63 -7.19 14.55
C GLN A 197 4.96 -6.31 13.49
N ILE A 198 5.49 -6.34 12.26
CA ILE A 198 4.89 -5.63 11.13
C ILE A 198 3.44 -6.08 10.90
N ILE A 199 3.16 -7.39 10.89
CA ILE A 199 1.80 -7.93 10.72
C ILE A 199 0.84 -7.46 11.84
N GLN A 200 1.31 -7.45 13.09
CA GLN A 200 0.49 -7.02 14.23
C GLN A 200 0.04 -5.56 14.09
N GLU A 201 0.94 -4.68 13.63
CA GLU A 201 0.60 -3.28 13.37
C GLU A 201 -0.24 -3.10 12.11
N LEU A 202 0.03 -3.87 11.04
CA LEU A 202 -0.81 -3.91 9.84
C LEU A 202 -2.26 -4.34 10.13
N GLU A 203 -2.49 -5.13 11.17
CA GLU A 203 -3.85 -5.47 11.60
C GLU A 203 -4.63 -4.24 12.05
N LYS A 204 -3.99 -3.29 12.74
CA LYS A 204 -4.63 -2.02 13.13
C LYS A 204 -4.96 -1.20 11.89
N VAL A 205 -4.05 -1.14 10.93
CA VAL A 205 -4.27 -0.47 9.65
C VAL A 205 -5.42 -1.12 8.85
N ASP A 206 -5.52 -2.46 8.82
CA ASP A 206 -6.64 -3.16 8.18
C ASP A 206 -7.99 -2.77 8.80
N GLN A 207 -8.02 -2.61 10.13
CA GLN A 207 -9.20 -2.15 10.84
C GLN A 207 -9.56 -0.71 10.49
N LEU A 208 -8.58 0.20 10.40
CA LEU A 208 -8.79 1.57 9.95
C LEU A 208 -9.40 1.58 8.54
N ILE A 209 -8.82 0.85 7.59
CA ILE A 209 -9.33 0.75 6.22
C ILE A 209 -10.77 0.19 6.21
N THR A 210 -11.02 -0.86 6.98
CA THR A 210 -12.35 -1.50 7.05
C THR A 210 -13.41 -0.55 7.63
N ASN A 211 -13.04 0.33 8.55
CA ASN A 211 -13.97 1.29 9.14
C ASN A 211 -14.37 2.42 8.18
N LEU A 212 -13.59 2.69 7.12
CA LEU A 212 -13.93 3.70 6.11
C LEU A 212 -15.14 3.33 5.24
N LEU A 213 -15.49 2.04 5.19
CA LEU A 213 -16.55 1.50 4.34
C LEU A 213 -17.87 1.25 5.09
N LYS A 214 -17.93 1.65 6.37
CA LYS A 214 -19.15 1.63 7.18
C LYS A 214 -19.93 2.92 7.01
#